data_AF-A0A4U3A204-F1
#
_entry.id   AF-A0A4U3A204-F1
#
_cell.length_a   1.000
_cell.length_b   1.000
_cell.length_c   1.000
_cell.angle_alpha   90.00
_cell.angle_beta   90.00
_cell.angle_gamma   90.00
#
_symmetry.space_group_name_H-M   'P 1'
#
loop_
_entity.id
_entity.type
_entity.pdbx_description
1 polymer ?
#
loop_
_entity_poly.entity_id
_entity_poly.type
_entity_poly.pdbx_seq_one_letter_code
_entity_poly.pdbx_strand_id
1 'polypeptide(L)' 'MKRILVLHTGGTIAMEEDKETGVVQPGEKNPLLKFIPDLEGDVDLIVEDVFHLPSPHMTPSEMLQLQVIIDERVKQ' A
#
# COMPACT_ATOMS: atom_id res chain seq x y z
N MET A 1 -13.64 16.01 -10.67
CA MET A 1 -13.14 15.11 -9.61
C MET A 1 -12.26 14.02 -10.19
N LYS A 2 -11.01 13.93 -9.76
CA LYS A 2 -10.07 12.86 -10.14
C LYS A 2 -10.03 11.83 -9.02
N ARG A 3 -10.34 10.58 -9.33
CA ARG A 3 -10.22 9.47 -8.38
C ARG A 3 -8.85 8.83 -8.51
N ILE A 4 -8.15 8.64 -7.40
CA ILE A 4 -6.82 8.02 -7.34
C ILE A 4 -6.92 6.81 -6.42
N LEU A 5 -6.56 5.64 -6.94
CA LEU A 5 -6.45 4.41 -6.16
C LEU A 5 -4.98 4.17 -5.81
N VAL A 6 -4.69 4.04 -4.53
CA VAL A 6 -3.37 3.68 -3.99
C VAL A 6 -3.47 2.30 -3.37
N LEU A 7 -2.76 1.35 -3.97
CA LEU A 7 -2.66 -0.02 -3.47
C LEU A 7 -1.28 -0.21 -2.84
N HIS A 8 -1.25 -0.47 -1.55
CA HIS A 8 -0.02 -0.80 -0.85
C HIS A 8 0.27 -2.29 -0.93
N THR A 9 1.52 -2.63 -1.23
CA THR A 9 1.99 -4.02 -1.41
C THR A 9 3.11 -4.40 -0.44
N GLY A 10 3.49 -3.48 0.46
CA GLY A 10 4.59 -3.63 1.41
C GLY A 10 5.84 -2.86 1.00
N GLY A 11 7.00 -3.50 1.10
CA GLY A 11 8.31 -2.89 0.92
C GLY A 11 8.72 -1.98 2.09
N THR A 12 9.92 -1.43 2.03
CA THR A 12 10.52 -0.65 3.13
C THR A 12 9.68 0.57 3.54
N ILE A 13 8.93 1.16 2.60
CA ILE A 13 8.06 2.32 2.87
C ILE A 13 6.86 1.98 3.79
N ALA A 14 6.48 0.71 3.88
CA ALA A 14 5.40 0.21 4.72
C ALA A 14 5.91 -0.47 6.01
N MET A 15 7.23 -0.44 6.25
CA MET A 15 7.86 -1.03 7.42
C MET A 15 8.09 0.02 8.51
N GLU A 16 8.14 -0.40 9.76
CA GLU A 16 8.50 0.45 10.89
C GLU A 16 9.93 0.09 11.36
N GLU A 17 10.71 1.11 11.71
CA GLU A 17 12.02 0.92 12.33
C GLU A 17 11.84 0.59 13.81
N ASP A 18 12.41 -0.52 14.24
CA ASP A 18 12.54 -0.84 15.66
C ASP A 18 13.47 0.17 16.32
N LYS A 19 12.94 0.97 17.26
CA LYS A 19 13.66 2.08 17.88
C LYS A 19 14.83 1.67 18.76
N GLU A 20 14.92 0.41 19.17
CA GLU A 20 15.99 -0.09 20.03
C GLU A 20 17.13 -0.71 19.21
N THR A 21 16.80 -1.34 18.09
CA THR A 21 17.76 -2.10 17.26
C THR A 21 18.10 -1.42 15.94
N GLY A 22 17.31 -0.44 15.49
CA GLY A 22 17.42 0.21 14.18
C GLY A 22 17.04 -0.70 13.01
N VAL A 23 16.51 -1.90 13.29
CA VAL A 23 16.13 -2.86 12.27
C VAL A 23 14.75 -2.50 11.72
N VAL A 24 14.65 -2.41 10.40
CA VAL A 24 13.37 -2.12 9.72
C VAL A 24 12.62 -3.43 9.50
N GLN A 25 11.41 -3.54 10.07
CA GLN A 25 10.58 -4.74 10.00
C GLN A 25 9.14 -4.42 9.57
N PRO A 26 8.45 -5.36 8.90
CA PRO A 26 7.01 -5.28 8.69
C PRO A 26 6.28 -5.06 10.02
N GLY A 27 5.48 -4.00 10.12
CA GLY A 27 4.57 -3.78 11.25
C GLY A 27 3.24 -4.51 11.05
N GLU A 28 2.38 -4.57 12.07
CA GLU A 28 1.03 -5.16 11.93
C GLU A 28 0.10 -4.36 11.00
N LYS A 29 0.36 -3.06 10.84
CA LYS A 29 -0.41 -2.16 9.98
C LYS A 29 0.54 -1.28 9.20
N ASN A 30 0.22 -1.04 7.93
CA ASN A 30 0.99 -0.13 7.09
C ASN A 30 0.95 1.31 7.68
N PRO A 31 2.10 1.88 8.08
CA PRO A 31 2.16 3.19 8.72
C PRO A 31 1.64 4.30 7.81
N LEU A 32 1.69 4.13 6.49
CA LEU A 32 1.20 5.11 5.52
C LEU A 32 -0.31 5.32 5.59
N LEU A 33 -1.07 4.34 6.08
CA LEU A 33 -2.51 4.51 6.31
C LEU A 33 -2.82 5.55 7.40
N LYS A 34 -1.86 5.82 8.30
CA LYS A 34 -1.98 6.89 9.30
C LYS A 34 -1.66 8.28 8.71
N PHE A 35 -1.04 8.32 7.53
CA PHE A 35 -0.57 9.53 6.85
C PHE A 35 -1.29 9.74 5.51
N ILE A 36 -2.59 9.44 5.44
CA ILE A 36 -3.39 9.83 4.28
C ILE A 36 -3.56 11.35 4.36
N PRO A 37 -2.92 12.13 3.47
CA PRO A 37 -3.03 13.57 3.51
C PRO A 37 -4.46 13.97 3.15
N ASP A 38 -5.01 14.97 3.84
CA ASP A 38 -6.16 15.70 3.31
C ASP A 38 -5.68 16.43 2.06
N LEU A 39 -5.92 15.81 0.90
CA LEU A 39 -5.59 16.41 -0.39
C LEU A 39 -6.58 17.55 -0.64
N GLU A 40 -6.13 18.79 -0.49
CA GLU A 40 -6.91 19.96 -0.86
C GLU A 40 -7.24 19.91 -2.36
N GLY A 41 -8.53 19.90 -2.72
CA GLY A 41 -9.00 20.01 -4.11
C GLY A 41 -10.00 18.93 -4.54
N ASP A 42 -10.10 18.75 -5.85
CA ASP A 42 -11.09 17.89 -6.53
C ASP A 42 -10.56 16.45 -6.73
N VAL A 43 -9.88 15.92 -5.71
CA VAL A 43 -9.24 14.58 -5.71
C VAL A 43 -9.92 13.67 -4.69
N ASP A 44 -10.41 12.52 -5.15
CA ASP A 44 -10.96 11.44 -4.34
C ASP A 44 -9.90 10.34 -4.20
N LEU A 45 -9.27 10.24 -3.03
CA LEU A 45 -8.19 9.29 -2.78
C LEU A 45 -8.74 8.03 -2.09
N ILE A 46 -8.57 6.88 -2.75
CA ILE A 46 -8.91 5.56 -2.22
C ILE A 46 -7.62 4.83 -1.91
N VAL A 47 -7.42 4.45 -0.65
CA VAL A 47 -6.20 3.78 -0.19
C VAL A 47 -6.55 2.39 0.35
N GLU A 48 -5.85 1.37 -0.14
CA GLU A 48 -6.04 -0.03 0.26
C GLU A 48 -4.70 -0.70 0.55
N ASP A 49 -4.67 -1.54 1.58
CA ASP A 49 -3.50 -2.33 1.97
C ASP A 49 -3.70 -3.76 1.49
N VAL A 50 -3.07 -4.10 0.37
CA VAL A 50 -3.33 -5.33 -0.39
C VAL A 50 -2.36 -6.43 0.02
N PHE A 51 -1.08 -6.09 0.17
CA PHE A 51 -0.04 -7.01 0.63
C PHE A 51 0.89 -6.32 1.61
N HIS A 52 1.57 -7.14 2.42
CA HIS A 52 2.57 -6.67 3.37
C HIS A 52 3.89 -7.43 3.16
N LEU A 53 4.39 -7.41 1.92
CA LEU A 53 5.54 -8.22 1.50
C LEU A 53 6.79 -7.35 1.29
N PRO A 54 7.99 -7.80 1.70
CA PRO A 54 9.24 -7.27 1.17
C PRO A 54 9.27 -7.42 -0.35
N SER A 55 9.79 -6.41 -1.07
CA SER A 55 9.84 -6.45 -2.54
C SER A 55 10.50 -7.71 -3.12
N PRO A 56 11.57 -8.29 -2.51
CA PRO A 56 12.15 -9.54 -2.99
C PRO A 56 11.22 -10.77 -2.86
N HIS A 57 10.17 -10.69 -2.04
CA HIS A 57 9.24 -11.78 -1.80
C HIS A 57 7.99 -11.73 -2.69
N MET A 58 7.84 -10.68 -3.52
CA MET A 58 6.76 -10.61 -4.50
C MET A 58 6.95 -11.70 -5.56
N THR A 59 5.92 -12.53 -5.79
CA THR A 59 5.95 -13.56 -6.83
C THR A 59 4.91 -13.28 -7.93
N PRO A 60 4.97 -14.01 -9.07
CA PRO A 60 3.95 -13.87 -10.11
C PRO A 60 2.51 -14.15 -9.64
N SER A 61 2.32 -14.92 -8.55
CA SER A 61 0.99 -15.18 -7.98
C SER A 61 0.36 -13.92 -7.41
N GLU A 62 1.09 -13.17 -6.58
CA GLU A 62 0.61 -11.91 -6.01
C GLU A 62 0.46 -10.83 -7.08
N MET A 63 1.34 -10.82 -8.10
CA MET A 63 1.18 -9.92 -9.25
C MET A 63 -0.12 -10.16 -10.02
N LEU A 64 -0.51 -11.43 -10.21
CA LEU A 64 -1.77 -11.77 -10.85
C LEU A 64 -2.97 -11.31 -9.99
N GLN A 65 -2.90 -11.51 -8.68
CA GLN A 65 -3.93 -11.00 -7.75
C GLN A 65 -4.03 -9.47 -7.82
N LEU A 66 -2.90 -8.77 -7.87
CA LEU A 66 -2.87 -7.31 -8.01
C LEU A 66 -3.55 -6.85 -9.30
N GLN A 67 -3.31 -7.55 -10.41
CA GLN A 67 -3.94 -7.26 -11.70
C GLN A 67 -5.47 -7.41 -11.63
N VAL A 68 -5.96 -8.49 -10.99
CA VAL A 68 -7.40 -8.71 -10.80
C VAL A 68 -8.01 -7.58 -9.97
N ILE A 69 -7.37 -7.19 -8.86
CA ILE A 69 -7.85 -6.10 -7.99
C ILE A 69 -7.93 -4.78 -8.76
N ILE A 70 -6.90 -4.44 -9.53
CA ILE A 70 -6.89 -3.22 -10.36
C ILE A 70 -8.06 -3.23 -11.35
N ASP A 71 -8.26 -4.34 -12.07
CA ASP A 71 -9.33 -4.49 -13.05
C ASP A 71 -10.73 -4.37 -12.42
N GLU A 72 -10.91 -4.90 -11.21
CA GLU A 72 -12.17 -4.79 -10.47
C GLU A 72 -12.43 -3.36 -10.00
N ARG A 73 -11.40 -2.66 -9.51
CA ARG A 73 -11.55 -1.33 -8.92
C ARG A 73 -11.68 -0.21 -9.93
N VAL A 74 -11.06 -0.34 -11.11
CA VAL A 74 -11.18 0.63 -12.21
C VAL A 74 -12.57 0.60 -12.85
N LYS A 75 -13.31 -0.52 -12.75
CA LYS A 75 -14.69 -0.63 -13.27
C LYS A 75 -15.75 0.01 -12.37
N GLN A 76 -15.41 0.37 -11.13
CA GLN A 76 -16.31 0.97 -10.12
C GLN A 76 -16.27 2.51 -10.14
#